data_AF-A0A2N6FF71-F1
#
_entry.id   AF-A0A2N6FF71-F1
#
_cell.length_a   1.000
_cell.length_b   1.000
_cell.length_c   1.000
_cell.angle_alpha   90.00
_cell.angle_beta   90.00
_cell.angle_gamma   90.00
#
_symmetry.space_group_name_H-M   'P 1'
#
loop_
_entity.id
_entity.type
_entity.pdbx_description
1 polymer ?
#
loop_
_entity_poly.entity_id
_entity_poly.type
_entity_poly.pdbx_seq_one_letter_code
_entity_poly.pdbx_strand_id
1 'polypeptide(L)'
;MKKLTHEQVEKRFLDHGFRLLGEYQNANQPIEVEGIACGHITKKRVGDLGQGKGCLVCAIEKRAASRRFSQEDAKVEFGKFGYQLKGKYKNAREPVLVKCPVCSQDVKLRLDNVKSGQGCPACSGKEQSERQRTPIEKLHDEIRNLGYEPVFESFETTRKRLLVKCRDGHPPFHVLLSQLRSMKKGCPFCTFKGENLLRGYLEFVLERTSRKIQIKDDAFEGFSWLELDIYFEDLALAFEYQGHQHYEFPNAFDKEVKEFEERQRRDRAKKEWCEKQGVLLVEVFESMSLKMVPDHIKKVLTRFEKRFPQAAELLNCFDTPIENFSLETTNLTRLKNYVLSKGGICLSNVWLGVMEKYKFQCNLCNNKWETSANKIYQGSWCPSCANRNRNRKSRRPILQKTFDGEVVKSWPSLTAAMKEYSSAIRACLQGKTKQSHGYVWTYDNSDIQ
;
A
#
# COMPACT_ATOMS: atom_id res chain seq x y z
N MET A 1 -71.59 28.44 -25.18
CA MET A 1 -71.12 29.15 -23.97
C MET A 1 -70.35 30.39 -24.42
N LYS A 2 -70.66 31.58 -23.89
CA LYS A 2 -69.89 32.80 -24.18
C LYS A 2 -68.42 32.58 -23.77
N LYS A 3 -67.47 32.84 -24.68
CA LYS A 3 -66.04 32.89 -24.33
C LYS A 3 -65.84 34.01 -23.31
N LEU A 4 -65.18 33.70 -22.19
CA LEU A 4 -64.81 34.70 -21.19
C LEU A 4 -63.74 35.62 -21.81
N THR A 5 -63.81 36.91 -21.51
CA THR A 5 -62.74 37.84 -21.90
C THR A 5 -61.56 37.70 -20.93
N HIS A 6 -60.38 38.19 -21.35
CA HIS A 6 -59.19 38.18 -20.50
C HIS A 6 -59.43 38.90 -19.17
N GLU A 7 -60.05 40.08 -19.21
CA GLU A 7 -60.42 40.88 -18.03
C GLU A 7 -61.40 40.14 -17.09
N GLN A 8 -62.36 39.39 -17.64
CA GLN A 8 -63.26 38.55 -16.84
C GLN A 8 -62.53 37.39 -16.17
N VAL A 9 -61.51 36.83 -16.82
CA VAL A 9 -60.67 35.75 -16.27
C VAL A 9 -59.75 36.30 -15.19
N GLU A 10 -59.12 37.45 -15.43
CA GLU A 10 -58.26 38.14 -14.46
C GLU A 10 -59.02 38.46 -13.17
N LYS A 11 -60.21 39.07 -13.29
CA LYS A 11 -61.08 39.34 -12.13
C LYS A 11 -61.43 38.06 -11.36
N ARG A 12 -61.74 36.96 -12.06
CA ARG A 12 -62.02 35.66 -11.42
C ARG A 12 -60.82 35.11 -10.65
N PHE A 13 -59.61 35.22 -11.18
CA PHE A 13 -58.40 34.79 -10.46
C PHE A 13 -58.15 35.68 -9.23
N LEU A 14 -58.33 37.00 -9.36
CA LEU A 14 -58.21 37.95 -8.25
C LEU A 14 -59.20 37.67 -7.12
N ASP A 15 -60.48 37.44 -7.46
CA ASP A 15 -61.53 37.06 -6.50
C ASP A 15 -61.20 35.75 -5.75
N HIS A 16 -60.37 34.89 -6.34
CA HIS A 16 -59.90 33.63 -5.75
C HIS A 16 -58.48 33.73 -5.14
N GLY A 17 -57.94 34.94 -4.98
CA GLY A 17 -56.66 35.19 -4.31
C GLY A 17 -55.42 34.95 -5.16
N PHE A 18 -55.55 35.02 -6.49
CA PHE A 18 -54.44 34.85 -7.44
C PHE A 18 -54.33 36.05 -8.38
N ARG A 19 -53.10 36.51 -8.64
CA ARG A 19 -52.79 37.46 -9.70
C ARG A 19 -52.47 36.69 -10.98
N LEU A 20 -53.09 37.08 -12.09
CA LEU A 20 -52.82 36.49 -13.40
C LEU A 20 -51.49 37.05 -13.94
N LEU A 21 -50.57 36.18 -14.36
CA LEU A 21 -49.25 36.58 -14.90
C LEU A 21 -49.11 36.33 -16.41
N GLY A 22 -50.07 35.65 -17.03
CA GLY A 22 -50.04 35.29 -18.45
C GLY A 22 -51.36 35.57 -19.16
N GLU A 23 -51.30 35.63 -20.50
CA GLU A 23 -52.47 35.91 -21.33
C GLU A 23 -53.47 34.74 -21.35
N TYR A 24 -54.75 35.08 -21.36
CA TYR A 24 -55.83 34.10 -21.45
C TYR A 24 -56.14 33.78 -22.91
N GLN A 25 -55.84 32.56 -23.33
CA GLN A 25 -56.14 32.09 -24.70
C GLN A 25 -57.43 31.29 -24.77
N ASN A 26 -57.65 30.35 -23.85
CA ASN A 26 -58.88 29.54 -23.74
C ASN A 26 -59.00 28.87 -22.36
N ALA A 27 -60.21 28.35 -22.03
CA ALA A 27 -60.53 27.82 -20.71
C ALA A 27 -59.76 26.55 -20.29
N ASN A 28 -59.19 25.82 -21.25
CA ASN A 28 -58.52 24.54 -21.02
C ASN A 28 -57.00 24.68 -20.88
N GLN A 29 -56.45 25.84 -21.20
CA GLN A 29 -55.02 26.11 -21.11
C GLN A 29 -54.66 26.57 -19.70
N PRO A 30 -53.67 25.95 -19.05
CA PRO A 30 -53.13 26.45 -17.79
C PRO A 30 -52.42 27.79 -18.00
N ILE A 31 -52.71 28.74 -17.12
CA ILE A 31 -52.15 30.09 -17.13
C ILE A 31 -51.27 30.25 -15.89
N GLU A 32 -50.16 30.95 -16.02
CA GLU A 32 -49.31 31.28 -14.89
C GLU A 32 -50.00 32.30 -13.99
N VAL A 33 -50.04 31.99 -12.70
CA VAL A 33 -50.67 32.79 -11.66
C VAL A 33 -49.78 32.85 -10.41
N GLU A 34 -49.81 33.99 -9.74
CA GLU A 34 -49.13 34.22 -8.47
C GLU A 34 -50.15 34.25 -7.34
N GLY A 35 -49.94 33.44 -6.28
CA GLY A 35 -50.80 33.50 -5.10
C GLY A 35 -50.57 34.79 -4.32
N ILE A 36 -51.59 35.65 -4.19
CA ILE A 36 -51.44 36.98 -3.58
C ILE A 36 -50.95 36.90 -2.13
N ALA A 37 -51.43 35.92 -1.37
CA ALA A 37 -51.06 35.75 0.04
C ALA A 37 -49.73 35.01 0.27
N CYS A 38 -49.24 34.25 -0.73
CA CYS A 38 -48.08 33.37 -0.54
C CYS A 38 -46.92 33.61 -1.52
N GLY A 39 -47.09 34.45 -2.54
CA GLY A 39 -46.07 34.75 -3.56
C GLY A 39 -45.72 33.58 -4.49
N HIS A 40 -46.33 32.41 -4.32
CA HIS A 40 -46.00 31.23 -5.14
C HIS A 40 -46.55 31.38 -6.56
N ILE A 41 -45.68 31.19 -7.55
CA ILE A 41 -46.03 31.12 -8.97
C ILE A 41 -46.40 29.67 -9.32
N THR A 42 -47.57 29.46 -9.91
CA THR A 42 -48.05 28.15 -10.34
C THR A 42 -48.91 28.26 -11.59
N LYS A 43 -49.23 27.12 -12.23
CA LYS A 43 -50.10 27.08 -13.42
C LYS A 43 -51.50 26.61 -13.03
N LYS A 44 -52.55 27.34 -13.41
CA LYS A 44 -53.95 26.99 -13.14
C LYS A 44 -54.84 27.22 -14.36
N ARG A 45 -55.85 26.37 -14.54
CA ARG A 45 -56.91 26.59 -15.53
C ARG A 45 -58.05 27.36 -14.88
N VAL A 46 -58.84 28.07 -15.69
CA VAL A 46 -60.02 28.80 -15.21
C VAL A 46 -61.04 27.86 -14.57
N GLY A 47 -61.23 26.65 -15.14
CA GLY A 47 -62.12 25.63 -14.59
C GLY A 47 -61.66 25.01 -13.26
N ASP A 48 -60.41 25.26 -12.84
CA ASP A 48 -59.86 24.77 -11.58
C ASP A 48 -60.08 25.74 -10.40
N LEU A 49 -60.69 26.90 -10.65
CA LEU A 49 -61.10 27.88 -9.64
C LEU A 49 -62.47 27.48 -9.05
N GLY A 50 -62.45 26.51 -8.15
CA GLY A 50 -63.61 26.10 -7.35
C GLY A 50 -63.36 26.27 -5.85
N GLN A 51 -64.43 26.25 -5.05
CA GLN A 51 -64.32 26.32 -3.58
C GLN A 51 -63.33 25.26 -3.06
N GLY A 52 -62.37 25.69 -2.22
CA GLY A 52 -61.36 24.83 -1.60
C GLY A 52 -60.09 24.59 -2.43
N LYS A 53 -60.00 25.03 -3.70
CA LYS A 53 -58.82 24.82 -4.56
C LYS A 53 -57.81 25.97 -4.50
N GLY A 54 -57.14 26.13 -3.35
CA GLY A 54 -56.10 27.12 -3.10
C GLY A 54 -54.76 26.87 -3.84
N CYS A 55 -53.67 27.48 -3.35
CA CYS A 55 -52.34 27.36 -3.95
C CYS A 55 -51.79 25.92 -3.83
N LEU A 56 -51.39 25.32 -4.95
CA LEU A 56 -50.89 23.94 -5.01
C LEU A 56 -49.60 23.76 -4.19
N VAL A 57 -48.68 24.73 -4.26
CA VAL A 57 -47.42 24.70 -3.52
C VAL A 57 -47.71 24.66 -2.01
N CYS A 58 -48.55 25.57 -1.50
CA CYS A 58 -48.96 25.57 -0.09
C CYS A 58 -49.68 24.28 0.33
N ALA A 59 -50.48 23.69 -0.56
CA ALA A 59 -51.15 22.41 -0.27
C ALA A 59 -50.15 21.24 -0.17
N ILE A 60 -49.14 21.22 -1.04
CA ILE A 60 -48.04 20.24 -0.99
C ILE A 60 -47.23 20.42 0.29
N GLU A 61 -46.88 21.67 0.65
CA GLU A 61 -46.15 21.98 1.87
C GLU A 61 -46.91 21.56 3.13
N LYS A 62 -48.21 21.86 3.21
CA LYS A 62 -49.08 21.42 4.33
C LYS A 62 -49.15 19.89 4.44
N ARG A 63 -49.29 19.17 3.32
CA ARG A 63 -49.29 17.69 3.31
C ARG A 63 -47.93 17.10 3.65
N ALA A 64 -46.84 17.75 3.24
CA ALA A 64 -45.49 17.31 3.55
C ALA A 64 -45.18 17.52 5.04
N ALA A 65 -45.60 18.65 5.62
CA ALA A 65 -45.46 18.95 7.04
C ALA A 65 -46.25 17.95 7.91
N SER A 66 -47.49 17.61 7.55
CA SER A 66 -48.31 16.67 8.32
C SER A 66 -47.83 15.20 8.25
N ARG A 67 -46.94 14.86 7.31
CA ARG A 67 -46.36 13.52 7.16
C ARG A 67 -44.93 13.40 7.68
N ARG A 68 -44.32 14.49 8.13
CA ARG A 68 -42.97 14.46 8.71
C ARG A 68 -43.06 14.00 10.15
N PHE A 69 -42.41 12.88 10.45
CA PHE A 69 -42.17 12.47 11.83
C PHE A 69 -41.42 13.59 12.58
N SER A 70 -41.88 13.92 13.78
CA SER A 70 -41.14 14.76 14.71
C SER A 70 -39.85 14.04 15.17
N GLN A 71 -39.00 14.75 15.92
CA GLN A 71 -37.81 14.14 16.52
C GLN A 71 -38.20 12.99 17.48
N GLU A 72 -39.29 13.18 18.22
CA GLU A 72 -39.86 12.23 19.18
C GLU A 72 -40.46 11.03 18.46
N ASP A 73 -41.24 11.26 17.40
CA ASP A 73 -41.79 10.14 16.61
C ASP A 73 -40.67 9.32 15.97
N ALA A 74 -39.66 9.98 15.41
CA ALA A 74 -38.51 9.28 14.84
C ALA A 74 -37.78 8.43 15.89
N LYS A 75 -37.65 8.93 17.13
CA LYS A 75 -37.08 8.16 18.25
C LYS A 75 -37.90 6.90 18.56
N VAL A 76 -39.22 7.01 18.61
CA VAL A 76 -40.12 5.86 18.79
C VAL A 76 -40.00 4.88 17.63
N GLU A 77 -40.00 5.38 16.39
CA GLU A 77 -39.91 4.55 15.19
C GLU A 77 -38.59 3.79 15.08
N PHE A 78 -37.44 4.43 15.37
CA PHE A 78 -36.16 3.70 15.47
C PHE A 78 -36.16 2.71 16.65
N GLY A 79 -36.79 3.07 17.77
CA GLY A 79 -36.90 2.24 18.97
C GLY A 79 -37.67 0.93 18.74
N LYS A 80 -38.67 0.92 17.85
CA LYS A 80 -39.38 -0.32 17.42
C LYS A 80 -38.43 -1.40 16.88
N PHE A 81 -37.29 -1.00 16.33
CA PHE A 81 -36.25 -1.88 15.80
C PHE A 81 -35.02 -1.96 16.73
N GLY A 82 -35.14 -1.47 17.97
CA GLY A 82 -34.08 -1.45 18.98
C GLY A 82 -33.00 -0.37 18.77
N TYR A 83 -33.12 0.49 17.76
CA TYR A 83 -32.14 1.56 17.54
C TYR A 83 -32.41 2.77 18.43
N GLN A 84 -31.35 3.34 19.00
CA GLN A 84 -31.45 4.55 19.81
C GLN A 84 -31.04 5.78 18.99
N LEU A 85 -31.96 6.72 18.76
CA LEU A 85 -31.70 7.96 18.04
C LEU A 85 -30.74 8.87 18.83
N LYS A 86 -29.62 9.26 18.21
CA LYS A 86 -28.61 10.17 18.80
C LYS A 86 -28.47 11.50 18.06
N GLY A 87 -28.74 11.50 16.75
CA GLY A 87 -28.64 12.69 15.91
C GLY A 87 -29.96 13.47 15.78
N LYS A 88 -29.85 14.68 15.22
CA LYS A 88 -31.02 15.47 14.79
C LYS A 88 -31.64 14.85 13.55
N TYR A 89 -32.90 14.45 13.66
CA TYR A 89 -33.69 13.90 12.57
C TYR A 89 -34.23 15.03 11.69
N LYS A 90 -34.13 14.86 10.37
CA LYS A 90 -34.66 15.81 9.39
C LYS A 90 -35.88 15.24 8.66
N ASN A 91 -35.75 14.02 8.13
CA ASN A 91 -36.80 13.27 7.46
C ASN A 91 -36.36 11.81 7.26
N ALA A 92 -37.24 10.96 6.74
CA ALA A 92 -37.01 9.52 6.67
C ALA A 92 -35.91 9.08 5.69
N ARG A 93 -35.57 9.92 4.70
CA ARG A 93 -34.58 9.65 3.64
C ARG A 93 -33.20 10.21 3.97
N GLU A 94 -33.10 11.08 4.97
CA GLU A 94 -31.83 11.63 5.43
C GLU A 94 -31.20 10.70 6.48
N PRO A 95 -29.92 10.29 6.29
CA PRO A 95 -29.24 9.50 7.29
C PRO A 95 -29.10 10.26 8.61
N VAL A 96 -29.46 9.61 9.72
CA VAL A 96 -29.31 10.14 11.07
C VAL A 96 -28.48 9.17 11.91
N LEU A 97 -27.72 9.71 12.86
CA LEU A 97 -26.88 8.92 13.75
C LEU A 97 -27.77 8.20 14.78
N VAL A 98 -27.65 6.88 14.83
CA VAL A 98 -28.36 6.01 15.78
C VAL A 98 -27.39 5.00 16.39
N LYS A 99 -27.64 4.57 17.63
CA LYS A 99 -26.89 3.48 18.26
C LYS A 99 -27.53 2.15 17.88
N CYS A 100 -26.74 1.22 17.35
CA CYS A 100 -27.20 -0.12 17.00
C CYS A 100 -27.42 -0.98 18.25
N PRO A 101 -28.54 -1.73 18.38
CA PRO A 101 -28.79 -2.61 19.54
C PRO A 101 -27.85 -3.82 19.60
N VAL A 102 -27.34 -4.27 18.45
CA VAL A 102 -26.54 -5.50 18.35
C VAL A 102 -25.06 -5.23 18.66
N CYS A 103 -24.43 -4.30 17.94
CA CYS A 103 -23.00 -4.02 18.09
C CYS A 103 -22.69 -2.80 18.97
N SER A 104 -23.71 -2.10 19.47
CA SER A 104 -23.58 -0.87 20.27
C SER A 104 -22.82 0.30 19.61
N GLN A 105 -22.49 0.19 18.32
CA GLN A 105 -21.81 1.23 17.56
C GLN A 105 -22.79 2.29 17.07
N ASP A 106 -22.30 3.52 16.94
CA ASP A 106 -23.04 4.63 16.36
C ASP A 106 -22.93 4.58 14.84
N VAL A 107 -24.07 4.44 14.17
CA VAL A 107 -24.18 4.25 12.73
C VAL A 107 -25.15 5.25 12.12
N LYS A 108 -24.88 5.69 10.89
CA LYS A 108 -25.78 6.57 10.14
C LYS A 108 -26.77 5.71 9.37
N LEU A 109 -28.05 5.77 9.73
CA LEU A 109 -29.12 5.02 9.08
C LEU A 109 -30.24 5.96 8.62
N ARG A 110 -30.96 5.55 7.58
CA ARG A 110 -32.20 6.20 7.16
C ARG A 110 -33.38 5.45 7.80
N LEU A 111 -34.43 6.18 8.17
CA LEU A 111 -35.59 5.56 8.81
C LEU A 111 -36.36 4.68 7.83
N ASP A 112 -36.42 5.06 6.55
CA ASP A 112 -37.07 4.26 5.51
C ASP A 112 -36.39 2.89 5.31
N ASN A 113 -35.06 2.87 5.22
CA ASN A 113 -34.27 1.65 5.09
C ASN A 113 -34.49 0.70 6.28
N VAL A 114 -34.50 1.24 7.51
CA VAL A 114 -34.77 0.44 8.71
C VAL A 114 -36.17 -0.18 8.66
N LYS A 115 -37.18 0.59 8.21
CA LYS A 115 -38.55 0.08 8.02
C LYS A 115 -38.63 -1.00 6.95
N SER A 116 -37.81 -0.93 5.91
CA SER A 116 -37.70 -1.93 4.86
C SER A 116 -36.82 -3.14 5.24
N GLY A 117 -36.39 -3.25 6.50
CA GLY A 117 -35.60 -4.38 7.01
C GLY A 117 -34.09 -4.24 6.84
N GLN A 118 -33.59 -3.11 6.35
CA GLN A 118 -32.15 -2.84 6.27
C GLN A 118 -31.64 -2.24 7.59
N GLY A 119 -30.83 -3.00 8.31
CA GLY A 119 -30.27 -2.61 9.60
C GLY A 119 -28.84 -2.07 9.53
N CYS A 120 -28.11 -2.25 10.62
CA CYS A 120 -26.71 -1.89 10.76
C CYS A 120 -25.83 -2.60 9.72
N PRO A 121 -25.13 -1.87 8.83
CA PRO A 121 -24.27 -2.47 7.81
C PRO A 121 -23.14 -3.31 8.39
N ALA A 122 -22.61 -2.93 9.56
CA ALA A 122 -21.54 -3.67 10.21
C ALA A 122 -22.01 -5.04 10.72
N CYS A 123 -23.24 -5.13 11.24
CA CYS A 123 -23.82 -6.40 11.69
C CYS A 123 -24.16 -7.30 10.50
N SER A 124 -24.84 -6.74 9.48
CA SER A 124 -25.17 -7.48 8.27
C SER A 124 -23.93 -8.00 7.54
N GLY A 125 -22.87 -7.18 7.45
CA GLY A 125 -21.59 -7.61 6.85
C GLY A 125 -20.90 -8.74 7.64
N LYS A 126 -20.97 -8.73 8.98
CA LYS A 126 -20.43 -9.83 9.80
C LYS A 126 -21.20 -11.13 9.57
N GLU A 127 -22.52 -11.09 9.64
CA GLU A 127 -23.38 -12.26 9.43
C GLU A 127 -23.20 -12.85 8.03
N GLN A 128 -23.11 -12.00 7.00
CA GLN A 128 -22.81 -12.44 5.64
C GLN A 128 -21.43 -13.09 5.53
N SER A 129 -20.41 -12.51 6.18
CA SER A 129 -19.06 -13.08 6.20
C SER A 129 -18.99 -14.44 6.90
N GLU A 130 -19.77 -14.64 7.97
CA GLU A 130 -19.85 -15.91 8.70
C GLU A 130 -20.50 -16.99 7.83
N ARG A 131 -21.63 -16.67 7.18
CA ARG A 131 -22.32 -17.59 6.25
C ARG A 131 -21.46 -17.99 5.04
N GLN A 132 -20.57 -17.09 4.60
CA GLN A 132 -19.67 -17.33 3.47
C GLN A 132 -18.32 -17.92 3.87
N ARG A 133 -18.06 -18.13 5.16
CA ARG A 133 -16.78 -18.65 5.62
C ARG A 133 -16.65 -20.11 5.18
N THR A 134 -15.66 -20.38 4.33
CA THR A 134 -15.32 -21.76 3.93
C THR A 134 -14.91 -22.54 5.18
N PRO A 135 -15.55 -23.70 5.47
CA PRO A 135 -15.07 -24.62 6.50
C PRO A 135 -13.62 -25.00 6.23
N ILE A 136 -12.82 -25.13 7.29
CA ILE A 136 -11.38 -25.41 7.15
C ILE A 136 -11.13 -26.76 6.47
N GLU A 137 -12.01 -27.73 6.69
CA GLU A 137 -11.96 -29.06 6.10
C GLU A 137 -12.03 -28.98 4.57
N LYS A 138 -12.96 -28.18 4.05
CA LYS A 138 -13.08 -27.95 2.60
C LYS A 138 -11.84 -27.28 2.01
N LEU A 139 -11.23 -26.36 2.76
CA LEU A 139 -9.98 -25.71 2.33
C LEU A 139 -8.81 -26.69 2.34
N HIS A 140 -8.69 -27.54 3.36
CA HIS A 140 -7.66 -28.57 3.42
C HIS A 140 -7.78 -29.55 2.26
N ASP A 141 -8.99 -29.98 1.92
CA ASP A 141 -9.23 -30.87 0.78
C ASP A 141 -8.87 -30.19 -0.55
N GLU A 142 -9.20 -28.91 -0.71
CA GLU A 142 -8.78 -28.12 -1.88
C GLU A 142 -7.25 -28.08 -2.03
N ILE A 143 -6.52 -27.80 -0.94
CA ILE A 143 -5.05 -27.74 -0.93
C ILE A 143 -4.44 -29.10 -1.29
N ARG A 144 -4.99 -30.20 -0.74
CA ARG A 144 -4.57 -31.58 -1.07
C ARG A 144 -4.80 -31.94 -2.54
N ASN A 145 -5.94 -31.53 -3.09
CA ASN A 145 -6.28 -31.73 -4.51
C ASN A 145 -5.35 -30.95 -5.43
N LEU A 146 -4.88 -29.77 -5.02
CA LEU A 146 -3.88 -28.98 -5.75
C LEU A 146 -2.45 -29.55 -5.64
N GLY A 147 -2.25 -30.61 -4.86
CA GLY A 147 -0.97 -31.29 -4.72
C GLY A 147 -0.08 -30.80 -3.58
N TYR A 148 -0.68 -30.20 -2.56
CA TYR A 148 0.02 -29.69 -1.39
C TYR A 148 -0.59 -30.24 -0.09
N GLU A 149 0.19 -30.30 0.97
CA GLU A 149 -0.26 -30.67 2.30
C GLU A 149 -0.37 -29.40 3.16
N PRO A 150 -1.55 -29.11 3.77
CA PRO A 150 -1.70 -27.97 4.67
C PRO A 150 -0.98 -28.23 6.01
N VAL A 151 -0.22 -27.25 6.49
CA VAL A 151 0.55 -27.32 7.75
C VAL A 151 0.02 -26.27 8.75
N PHE A 152 -1.31 -26.10 8.81
CA PHE A 152 -1.96 -25.16 9.72
C PHE A 152 -3.27 -25.75 10.23
N GLU A 153 -3.63 -25.42 11.48
CA GLU A 153 -4.86 -25.91 12.13
C GLU A 153 -6.00 -24.89 12.10
N SER A 154 -5.69 -23.62 11.81
CA SER A 154 -6.69 -22.56 11.69
C SER A 154 -6.25 -21.49 10.69
N PHE A 155 -7.23 -20.78 10.12
CA PHE A 155 -6.97 -19.65 9.26
C PHE A 155 -8.00 -18.53 9.49
N GLU A 156 -7.53 -17.29 9.40
CA GLU A 156 -8.41 -16.12 9.49
C GLU A 156 -9.15 -15.87 8.16
N THR A 157 -8.40 -15.92 7.05
CA THR A 157 -8.92 -15.62 5.71
C THR A 157 -8.03 -16.24 4.63
N THR A 158 -8.64 -16.62 3.50
CA THR A 158 -7.94 -17.14 2.32
C THR A 158 -7.08 -16.09 1.59
N ARG A 159 -7.21 -14.81 1.99
CA ARG A 159 -6.38 -13.70 1.48
C ARG A 159 -5.04 -13.59 2.21
N LYS A 160 -4.86 -14.28 3.33
CA LYS A 160 -3.57 -14.40 4.01
C LYS A 160 -2.78 -15.58 3.45
N ARG A 161 -1.47 -15.54 3.65
CA ARG A 161 -0.59 -16.65 3.27
C ARG A 161 -0.84 -17.84 4.19
N LEU A 162 -0.92 -19.02 3.59
CA LEU A 162 -1.10 -20.30 4.24
C LEU A 162 0.23 -21.05 4.22
N LEU A 163 0.55 -21.76 5.30
CA LEU A 163 1.73 -22.61 5.37
C LEU A 163 1.40 -23.98 4.77
N VAL A 164 2.08 -24.34 3.68
CA VAL A 164 1.84 -25.61 2.97
C VAL A 164 3.15 -26.31 2.67
N LYS A 165 3.10 -27.63 2.47
CA LYS A 165 4.21 -28.48 2.04
C LYS A 165 3.88 -29.08 0.67
N CYS A 166 4.87 -29.23 -0.23
CA CYS A 166 4.62 -29.86 -1.53
C CYS A 166 4.88 -31.38 -1.48
N ARG A 167 4.32 -32.12 -2.44
CA ARG A 167 4.53 -33.58 -2.58
C ARG A 167 5.99 -34.01 -2.76
N ASP A 168 6.84 -33.15 -3.33
CA ASP A 168 8.26 -33.47 -3.55
C ASP A 168 9.11 -33.45 -2.27
N GLY A 169 8.50 -33.33 -1.09
CA GLY A 169 9.20 -33.35 0.19
C GLY A 169 9.96 -32.08 0.53
N HIS A 170 9.82 -31.01 -0.27
CA HIS A 170 10.45 -29.73 0.05
C HIS A 170 9.92 -29.13 1.36
N PRO A 171 10.72 -28.28 2.03
CA PRO A 171 10.34 -27.60 3.25
C PRO A 171 9.01 -26.82 3.14
N PRO A 172 8.23 -26.72 4.24
CA PRO A 172 7.01 -25.92 4.25
C PRO A 172 7.25 -24.46 3.90
N PHE A 173 6.30 -23.84 3.20
CA PHE A 173 6.40 -22.44 2.76
C PHE A 173 5.06 -21.72 2.80
N HIS A 174 5.12 -20.40 2.96
CA HIS A 174 3.96 -19.51 3.01
C HIS A 174 3.56 -19.02 1.62
N VAL A 175 2.32 -19.31 1.21
CA VAL A 175 1.79 -18.98 -0.13
C VAL A 175 0.34 -18.54 -0.07
N LEU A 176 -0.09 -17.68 -1.01
CA LEU A 176 -1.50 -17.32 -1.14
C LEU A 176 -2.28 -18.45 -1.82
N LEU A 177 -3.51 -18.73 -1.36
CA LEU A 177 -4.36 -19.75 -2.00
C LEU A 177 -4.60 -19.46 -3.49
N SER A 178 -4.75 -18.17 -3.87
CA SER A 178 -4.89 -17.76 -5.27
C SER A 178 -3.66 -18.12 -6.12
N GLN A 179 -2.47 -18.12 -5.53
CA GLN A 179 -1.23 -18.49 -6.21
C GLN A 179 -1.18 -20.01 -6.45
N LEU A 180 -1.58 -20.80 -5.45
CA LEU A 180 -1.71 -22.27 -5.58
C LEU A 180 -2.66 -22.65 -6.73
N ARG A 181 -3.83 -22.00 -6.81
CA ARG A 181 -4.82 -22.20 -7.88
C ARG A 181 -4.30 -21.90 -9.27
N SER A 182 -3.42 -20.91 -9.41
CA SER A 182 -2.94 -20.44 -10.71
C SER A 182 -1.91 -21.36 -11.38
N MET A 183 -1.40 -22.38 -10.68
CA MET A 183 -0.35 -23.34 -11.08
C MET A 183 0.99 -22.76 -11.59
N LYS A 184 1.08 -21.46 -11.91
CA LYS A 184 2.29 -20.80 -12.45
C LYS A 184 3.36 -20.47 -11.39
N LYS A 185 2.98 -20.40 -10.12
CA LYS A 185 3.83 -20.00 -8.98
C LYS A 185 3.60 -20.92 -7.77
N GLY A 186 3.70 -22.23 -8.00
CA GLY A 186 3.53 -23.26 -6.98
C GLY A 186 4.66 -23.27 -5.94
N CYS A 187 5.14 -24.47 -5.60
CA CYS A 187 6.28 -24.63 -4.71
C CYS A 187 7.52 -23.84 -5.21
N PRO A 188 8.08 -22.91 -4.42
CA PRO A 188 9.25 -22.13 -4.83
C PRO A 188 10.48 -23.02 -5.03
N PHE A 189 10.52 -24.19 -4.39
CA PHE A 189 11.61 -25.15 -4.49
C PHE A 189 11.55 -26.02 -5.76
N CYS A 190 10.34 -26.44 -6.18
CA CYS A 190 10.14 -27.28 -7.38
C CYS A 190 10.44 -26.50 -8.66
N THR A 191 10.01 -25.24 -8.71
CA THR A 191 10.38 -24.35 -9.80
C THR A 191 11.37 -23.36 -9.21
N PHE A 192 12.66 -23.65 -9.35
CA PHE A 192 13.75 -22.82 -8.83
C PHE A 192 13.72 -21.42 -9.45
N LYS A 193 12.91 -20.52 -8.88
CA LYS A 193 12.55 -19.23 -9.48
C LYS A 193 13.21 -18.07 -8.74
N GLY A 194 14.54 -18.13 -8.64
CA GLY A 194 15.34 -16.93 -8.50
C GLY A 194 16.43 -16.93 -7.43
N GLU A 195 17.32 -15.96 -7.60
CA GLU A 195 18.47 -15.61 -6.78
C GLU A 195 18.19 -15.61 -5.26
N ASN A 196 17.02 -15.16 -4.81
CA ASN A 196 16.69 -15.12 -3.39
C ASN A 196 16.55 -16.50 -2.74
N LEU A 197 16.02 -17.49 -3.47
CA LEU A 197 15.89 -18.85 -2.97
C LEU A 197 17.28 -19.51 -2.87
N LEU A 198 18.09 -19.36 -3.92
CA LEU A 198 19.48 -19.81 -3.93
C LEU A 198 20.26 -19.20 -2.77
N ARG A 199 20.17 -17.87 -2.61
CA ARG A 199 20.82 -17.14 -1.53
C ARG A 199 20.42 -17.68 -0.17
N GLY A 200 19.11 -17.85 0.07
CA GLY A 200 18.64 -18.39 1.34
C GLY A 200 19.20 -19.79 1.60
N TYR A 201 19.16 -20.67 0.59
CA TYR A 201 19.72 -22.01 0.72
C TYR A 201 21.22 -21.96 1.06
N LEU A 202 22.00 -21.15 0.34
CA LEU A 202 23.44 -21.01 0.56
C LEU A 202 23.77 -20.44 1.94
N GLU A 203 23.06 -19.40 2.39
CA GLU A 203 23.24 -18.83 3.73
C GLU A 203 22.90 -19.84 4.84
N PHE A 204 21.92 -20.71 4.59
CA PHE A 204 21.56 -21.79 5.52
C PHE A 204 22.63 -22.86 5.61
N VAL A 205 23.06 -23.44 4.48
CA VAL A 205 24.04 -24.55 4.50
C VAL A 205 25.45 -24.09 4.89
N LEU A 206 25.83 -22.86 4.55
CA LEU A 206 27.14 -22.30 4.89
C LEU A 206 27.16 -21.67 6.28
N GLU A 207 26.00 -21.46 6.92
CA GLU A 207 25.88 -20.74 8.18
C GLU A 207 26.60 -19.37 8.16
N ARG A 208 26.53 -18.68 7.02
CA ARG A 208 27.13 -17.37 6.78
C ARG A 208 26.12 -16.44 6.13
N THR A 209 26.31 -15.15 6.32
CA THR A 209 25.51 -14.13 5.63
C THR A 209 26.20 -13.71 4.35
N SER A 210 25.50 -13.82 3.23
CA SER A 210 26.00 -13.31 1.95
C SER A 210 25.77 -11.80 1.84
N ARG A 211 26.52 -11.17 0.94
CA ARG A 211 26.32 -9.78 0.54
C ARG A 211 26.21 -9.70 -0.97
N LYS A 212 25.58 -8.62 -1.43
CA LYS A 212 25.60 -8.20 -2.81
C LYS A 212 26.58 -7.04 -2.92
N ILE A 213 27.60 -7.17 -3.76
CA ILE A 213 28.69 -6.18 -3.84
C ILE A 213 28.82 -5.63 -5.26
N GLN A 214 29.21 -4.36 -5.34
CA GLN A 214 29.65 -3.75 -6.58
C GLN A 214 31.17 -3.81 -6.66
N ILE A 215 31.68 -4.47 -7.68
CA ILE A 215 33.12 -4.58 -7.96
C ILE A 215 33.51 -3.54 -9.00
N LYS A 216 34.72 -3.00 -8.84
CA LYS A 216 35.31 -1.99 -9.73
C LYS A 216 36.73 -2.42 -10.08
N ASP A 217 37.07 -2.35 -11.35
CA ASP A 217 38.42 -2.61 -11.86
C ASP A 217 38.60 -1.78 -13.13
N ASP A 218 39.76 -1.16 -13.29
CA ASP A 218 40.07 -0.35 -14.47
C ASP A 218 40.14 -1.21 -15.75
N ALA A 219 40.32 -2.53 -15.61
CA ALA A 219 40.25 -3.48 -16.71
C ALA A 219 38.83 -3.70 -17.26
N PHE A 220 37.79 -3.18 -16.60
CA PHE A 220 36.42 -3.25 -17.11
C PHE A 220 36.20 -2.26 -18.25
N GLU A 221 36.55 -2.68 -19.47
CA GLU A 221 36.31 -1.86 -20.67
C GLU A 221 34.81 -1.51 -20.77
N GLY A 222 34.45 -0.25 -20.98
CA GLY A 222 33.06 0.16 -21.19
C GLY A 222 32.10 0.00 -20.00
N PHE A 223 32.56 -0.37 -18.80
CA PHE A 223 31.71 -0.45 -17.61
C PHE A 223 32.41 0.13 -16.36
N SER A 224 31.73 1.01 -15.63
CA SER A 224 32.29 1.62 -14.40
C SER A 224 32.27 0.71 -13.17
N TRP A 225 31.45 -0.34 -13.19
CA TRP A 225 31.35 -1.35 -12.14
C TRP A 225 30.60 -2.58 -12.65
N LEU A 226 30.87 -3.72 -12.02
CA LEU A 226 30.09 -4.95 -12.16
C LEU A 226 29.55 -5.35 -10.78
N GLU A 227 28.68 -6.35 -10.74
CA GLU A 227 27.98 -6.75 -9.52
C GLU A 227 28.18 -8.23 -9.27
N LEU A 228 28.45 -8.62 -8.01
CA LEU A 228 28.37 -10.01 -7.58
C LEU A 228 27.13 -10.17 -6.72
N ASP A 229 26.23 -11.07 -7.13
CA ASP A 229 24.94 -11.22 -6.48
C ASP A 229 25.09 -11.82 -5.08
N ILE A 230 25.67 -13.02 -4.97
CA ILE A 230 25.80 -13.75 -3.70
C ILE A 230 27.28 -13.91 -3.38
N TYR A 231 27.83 -13.02 -2.56
CA TYR A 231 29.23 -13.04 -2.16
C TYR A 231 29.40 -13.29 -0.66
N PHE A 232 30.18 -14.32 -0.32
CA PHE A 232 30.63 -14.65 1.02
C PHE A 232 32.09 -14.21 1.16
N GLU A 233 32.26 -13.01 1.72
CA GLU A 233 33.55 -12.32 1.83
C GLU A 233 34.57 -13.10 2.66
N ASP A 234 34.13 -13.68 3.78
CA ASP A 234 34.95 -14.48 4.68
C ASP A 234 35.40 -15.82 4.08
N LEU A 235 34.61 -16.34 3.15
CA LEU A 235 34.91 -17.59 2.45
C LEU A 235 35.63 -17.38 1.12
N ALA A 236 35.81 -16.13 0.65
CA ALA A 236 36.25 -15.85 -0.72
C ALA A 236 35.45 -16.64 -1.78
N LEU A 237 34.13 -16.74 -1.60
CA LEU A 237 33.23 -17.55 -2.43
C LEU A 237 32.08 -16.70 -2.96
N ALA A 238 31.83 -16.76 -4.27
CA ALA A 238 30.77 -16.04 -4.95
C ALA A 238 29.85 -16.99 -5.74
N PHE A 239 28.58 -16.65 -5.84
CA PHE A 239 27.61 -17.35 -6.69
C PHE A 239 26.86 -16.39 -7.60
N GLU A 240 26.69 -16.79 -8.85
CA GLU A 240 25.91 -16.08 -9.86
C GLU A 240 24.76 -16.97 -10.33
N TYR A 241 23.55 -16.43 -10.31
CA TYR A 241 22.37 -17.13 -10.80
C TYR A 241 22.15 -16.81 -12.27
N GLN A 242 22.45 -17.79 -13.14
CA GLN A 242 22.41 -17.63 -14.59
C GLN A 242 21.06 -18.11 -15.15
N GLY A 243 20.34 -17.24 -15.86
CA GLY A 243 19.18 -17.63 -16.66
C GLY A 243 19.58 -18.33 -17.97
N HIS A 244 18.69 -19.12 -18.56
CA HIS A 244 18.86 -19.76 -19.89
C HIS A 244 19.16 -18.72 -20.99
N GLN A 245 18.72 -17.49 -20.76
CA GLN A 245 18.89 -16.30 -21.60
C GLN A 245 20.35 -15.83 -21.76
N HIS A 246 21.32 -16.40 -21.03
CA HIS A 246 22.75 -16.08 -21.21
C HIS A 246 23.41 -16.86 -22.36
N TYR A 247 22.77 -17.92 -22.89
CA TYR A 247 23.41 -18.84 -23.83
C TYR A 247 22.69 -19.01 -25.17
N GLU A 248 21.42 -18.60 -25.27
CA GLU A 248 20.63 -18.71 -26.50
C GLU A 248 20.08 -17.35 -26.95
N PHE A 249 20.27 -17.04 -28.24
CA PHE A 249 19.63 -15.94 -28.95
C PHE A 249 18.81 -16.51 -30.12
N PRO A 250 17.59 -15.99 -30.40
CA PRO A 250 16.92 -14.88 -29.74
C PRO A 250 16.32 -15.25 -28.37
N ASN A 251 16.28 -14.30 -27.43
CA ASN A 251 15.63 -14.47 -26.15
C ASN A 251 14.77 -13.24 -25.75
N ALA A 252 13.94 -13.37 -24.72
CA ALA A 252 12.97 -12.35 -24.36
C ALA A 252 13.56 -11.04 -23.81
N PHE A 253 14.87 -11.01 -23.49
CA PHE A 253 15.55 -9.88 -22.85
C PHE A 253 16.53 -9.17 -23.77
N ASP A 254 17.16 -9.89 -24.70
CA ASP A 254 18.01 -9.33 -25.75
C ASP A 254 17.19 -9.13 -27.02
N LYS A 255 16.89 -7.88 -27.35
CA LYS A 255 16.21 -7.53 -28.60
C LYS A 255 17.18 -7.53 -29.77
N GLU A 256 18.47 -7.36 -29.50
CA GLU A 256 19.54 -7.29 -30.49
C GLU A 256 20.76 -8.16 -30.09
N VAL A 257 21.51 -8.66 -31.08
CA VAL A 257 22.71 -9.50 -30.86
C VAL A 257 23.78 -8.78 -30.01
N LYS A 258 23.88 -7.45 -30.12
CA LYS A 258 24.83 -6.64 -29.35
C LYS A 258 24.58 -6.70 -27.84
N GLU A 259 23.32 -6.73 -27.41
CA GLU A 259 22.96 -6.82 -25.97
C GLU A 259 23.40 -8.18 -25.38
N PHE A 260 23.28 -9.24 -26.18
CA PHE A 260 23.75 -10.59 -25.84
C PHE A 260 25.29 -10.67 -25.75
N GLU A 261 26.02 -10.06 -26.69
CA GLU A 261 27.49 -9.98 -26.66
C GLU A 261 28.00 -9.18 -25.46
N GLU A 262 27.37 -8.05 -25.12
CA GLU A 262 27.70 -7.28 -23.93
C GLU A 262 27.50 -8.08 -22.64
N ARG A 263 26.44 -8.90 -22.56
CA ARG A 263 26.19 -9.77 -21.41
C ARG A 263 27.29 -10.81 -21.23
N GLN A 264 27.68 -11.50 -22.31
CA GLN A 264 28.81 -12.45 -22.25
C GLN A 264 30.12 -11.77 -21.85
N ARG A 265 30.34 -10.53 -22.29
CA ARG A 265 31.52 -9.74 -21.91
C ARG A 265 31.53 -9.43 -20.42
N ARG A 266 30.38 -9.08 -19.84
CA ARG A 266 30.23 -8.87 -18.38
C ARG A 266 30.50 -10.14 -17.59
N ASP A 267 29.93 -11.26 -18.01
CA ASP A 267 30.13 -12.56 -17.33
C ASP A 267 31.60 -12.99 -17.35
N ARG A 268 32.30 -12.75 -18.46
CA ARG A 268 33.73 -13.03 -18.61
C ARG A 268 34.58 -12.13 -17.69
N ALA A 269 34.30 -10.83 -17.66
CA ALA A 269 34.99 -9.89 -16.80
C ALA A 269 34.79 -10.18 -15.30
N LYS A 270 33.60 -10.64 -14.89
CA LYS A 270 33.36 -11.12 -13.51
C LYS A 270 34.26 -12.30 -13.16
N LYS A 271 34.36 -13.31 -14.06
CA LYS A 271 35.21 -14.49 -13.86
C LYS A 271 36.68 -14.10 -13.71
N GLU A 272 37.19 -13.29 -14.62
CA GLU A 272 38.59 -12.82 -14.60
C GLU A 272 38.89 -12.04 -13.33
N TRP A 273 37.98 -11.16 -12.89
CA TRP A 273 38.12 -10.43 -11.65
C TRP A 273 38.14 -11.36 -10.43
N CYS A 274 37.20 -12.30 -10.34
CA CYS A 274 37.15 -13.27 -9.24
C CYS A 274 38.44 -14.09 -9.17
N GLU A 275 38.92 -14.59 -10.32
CA GLU A 275 40.18 -15.34 -10.39
C GLU A 275 41.39 -14.51 -9.92
N LYS A 276 41.48 -13.23 -10.30
CA LYS A 276 42.53 -12.29 -9.88
C LYS A 276 42.50 -12.02 -8.38
N GLN A 277 41.31 -11.97 -7.78
CA GLN A 277 41.13 -11.74 -6.34
C GLN A 277 41.19 -13.02 -5.50
N GLY A 278 41.39 -14.19 -6.12
CA GLY A 278 41.36 -15.48 -5.41
C GLY A 278 39.97 -15.87 -4.90
N VAL A 279 38.92 -15.31 -5.51
CA VAL A 279 37.51 -15.63 -5.21
C VAL A 279 37.05 -16.76 -6.12
N LEU A 280 36.50 -17.84 -5.55
CA LEU A 280 35.87 -18.89 -6.33
C LEU A 280 34.47 -18.46 -6.74
N LEU A 281 34.23 -18.33 -8.05
CA LEU A 281 32.93 -18.00 -8.61
C LEU A 281 32.20 -19.26 -9.10
N VAL A 282 31.04 -19.55 -8.53
CA VAL A 282 30.21 -20.70 -8.89
C VAL A 282 28.95 -20.23 -9.63
N GLU A 283 28.76 -20.70 -10.85
CA GLU A 283 27.56 -20.39 -11.65
C GLU A 283 26.47 -21.43 -11.39
N VAL A 284 25.25 -20.99 -11.11
CA VAL A 284 24.08 -21.84 -10.87
C VAL A 284 22.98 -21.50 -11.86
N PHE A 285 22.47 -22.49 -12.60
CA PHE A 285 21.55 -22.27 -13.72
C PHE A 285 20.08 -22.40 -13.33
N GLU A 286 19.19 -21.63 -13.96
CA GLU A 286 17.74 -21.68 -13.69
C GLU A 286 17.09 -23.05 -14.01
N SER A 287 17.69 -23.83 -14.91
CA SER A 287 17.25 -25.18 -15.24
C SER A 287 17.50 -26.19 -14.12
N MET A 288 18.33 -25.85 -13.12
CA MET A 288 18.61 -26.70 -11.98
C MET A 288 17.51 -26.59 -10.93
N SER A 289 17.02 -27.73 -10.44
CA SER A 289 16.20 -27.74 -9.22
C SER A 289 17.09 -27.52 -7.99
N LEU A 290 16.54 -26.95 -6.91
CA LEU A 290 17.32 -26.71 -5.68
C LEU A 290 17.92 -28.01 -5.11
N LYS A 291 17.30 -29.17 -5.37
CA LYS A 291 17.84 -30.49 -4.99
C LYS A 291 19.15 -30.84 -5.68
N MET A 292 19.38 -30.35 -6.90
CA MET A 292 20.59 -30.62 -7.68
C MET A 292 21.73 -29.64 -7.37
N VAL A 293 21.41 -28.49 -6.77
CA VAL A 293 22.37 -27.43 -6.46
C VAL A 293 23.51 -27.93 -5.56
N PRO A 294 23.29 -28.65 -4.43
CA PRO A 294 24.40 -29.15 -3.61
C PRO A 294 25.39 -30.01 -4.39
N ASP A 295 24.92 -30.96 -5.18
CA ASP A 295 25.80 -31.84 -5.98
C ASP A 295 26.60 -31.07 -7.03
N HIS A 296 25.98 -30.06 -7.65
CA HIS A 296 26.67 -29.17 -8.59
C HIS A 296 27.78 -28.38 -7.88
N ILE A 297 27.48 -27.78 -6.74
CA ILE A 297 28.46 -27.01 -5.97
C ILE A 297 29.62 -27.90 -5.51
N LYS A 298 29.32 -29.11 -5.00
CA LYS A 298 30.35 -30.09 -4.60
C LYS A 298 31.29 -30.41 -5.76
N LYS A 299 30.76 -30.67 -6.97
CA LYS A 299 31.57 -30.92 -8.16
C LYS A 299 32.52 -29.75 -8.48
N VAL A 300 32.04 -28.51 -8.34
CA VAL A 300 32.87 -27.32 -8.55
C VAL A 300 33.93 -27.21 -7.46
N LEU A 301 33.58 -27.34 -6.18
CA LEU A 301 34.52 -27.28 -5.07
C LEU A 301 35.63 -28.34 -5.20
N THR A 302 35.29 -29.59 -5.49
CA THR A 302 36.28 -30.66 -5.71
C THR A 302 37.21 -30.35 -6.88
N ARG A 303 36.69 -29.80 -7.99
CA ARG A 303 37.52 -29.43 -9.15
C ARG A 303 38.55 -28.34 -8.81
N PHE A 304 38.20 -27.44 -7.90
CA PHE A 304 39.04 -26.30 -7.54
C PHE A 304 39.79 -26.47 -6.21
N GLU A 305 39.68 -27.61 -5.54
CA GLU A 305 40.25 -27.89 -4.21
C GLU A 305 41.74 -27.55 -4.11
N LYS A 306 42.53 -27.84 -5.16
CA LYS A 306 43.97 -27.51 -5.20
C LYS A 306 44.26 -26.01 -5.24
N ARG A 307 43.40 -25.21 -5.87
CA ARG A 307 43.55 -23.74 -6.02
C ARG A 307 42.79 -22.99 -4.92
N PHE A 308 41.88 -23.67 -4.23
CA PHE A 308 41.00 -23.10 -3.22
C PHE A 308 41.00 -23.99 -1.96
N PRO A 309 41.97 -23.80 -1.05
CA PRO A 309 42.20 -24.71 0.08
C PRO A 309 40.99 -24.88 1.02
N GLN A 310 40.13 -23.86 1.12
CA GLN A 310 38.90 -23.91 1.93
C GLN A 310 37.81 -24.80 1.30
N ALA A 311 37.97 -25.27 0.05
CA ALA A 311 36.97 -26.10 -0.63
C ALA A 311 36.62 -27.36 0.14
N ALA A 312 37.61 -28.03 0.73
CA ALA A 312 37.43 -29.28 1.45
C ALA A 312 36.53 -29.13 2.68
N GLU A 313 36.71 -28.03 3.43
CA GLU A 313 35.86 -27.71 4.61
C GLU A 313 34.42 -27.42 4.19
N LEU A 314 34.24 -26.74 3.05
CA LEU A 314 32.93 -26.38 2.52
C LEU A 314 32.12 -27.56 1.97
N LEU A 315 32.77 -28.64 1.51
CA LEU A 315 32.07 -29.81 0.95
C LEU A 315 31.04 -30.37 1.94
N ASN A 316 31.41 -30.46 3.22
CA ASN A 316 30.58 -31.00 4.29
C ASN A 316 29.33 -30.15 4.56
N CYS A 317 29.40 -28.84 4.34
CA CYS A 317 28.24 -27.95 4.51
C CYS A 317 27.07 -28.37 3.61
N PHE A 318 27.38 -28.88 2.41
CA PHE A 318 26.40 -29.31 1.41
C PHE A 318 25.90 -30.75 1.59
N ASP A 319 26.30 -31.44 2.67
CA ASP A 319 25.67 -32.72 3.08
C ASP A 319 24.39 -32.48 3.91
N THR A 320 24.16 -31.25 4.37
CA THR A 320 22.96 -30.87 5.11
C THR A 320 21.70 -31.19 4.29
N PRO A 321 20.77 -32.01 4.82
CA PRO A 321 19.53 -32.34 4.12
C PRO A 321 18.71 -31.09 3.79
N ILE A 322 18.25 -31.00 2.53
CA ILE A 322 17.47 -29.85 2.04
C ILE A 322 16.13 -29.71 2.78
N GLU A 323 15.62 -30.79 3.38
CA GLU A 323 14.40 -30.81 4.19
C GLU A 323 14.53 -29.94 5.45
N ASN A 324 15.76 -29.71 5.94
CA ASN A 324 16.03 -28.84 7.07
C ASN A 324 16.02 -27.35 6.69
N PHE A 325 16.05 -27.02 5.39
CA PHE A 325 16.12 -25.65 4.91
C PHE A 325 14.74 -24.97 4.96
N SER A 326 14.46 -24.20 6.01
CA SER A 326 13.30 -23.31 5.99
C SER A 326 13.66 -21.96 5.36
N LEU A 327 13.08 -21.67 4.18
CA LEU A 327 13.18 -20.34 3.55
C LEU A 327 12.65 -19.24 4.48
N GLU A 328 11.69 -19.59 5.33
CA GLU A 328 11.12 -18.70 6.32
C GLU A 328 12.12 -18.35 7.43
N THR A 329 12.69 -19.39 8.05
CA THR A 329 13.68 -19.21 9.12
C THR A 329 14.87 -18.43 8.60
N THR A 330 15.37 -18.78 7.42
CA THR A 330 16.57 -18.15 6.85
C THR A 330 16.33 -16.68 6.53
N ASN A 331 15.25 -16.34 5.83
CA ASN A 331 14.97 -14.94 5.51
C ASN A 331 14.67 -14.11 6.76
N LEU A 332 14.01 -14.70 7.77
CA LEU A 332 13.80 -14.04 9.04
C LEU A 332 15.13 -13.77 9.76
N THR A 333 16.02 -14.76 9.81
CA THR A 333 17.36 -14.63 10.39
C THR A 333 18.15 -13.55 9.66
N ARG A 334 18.11 -13.52 8.33
CA ARG A 334 18.75 -12.47 7.53
C ARG A 334 18.19 -11.08 7.86
N LEU A 335 16.87 -10.94 7.95
CA LEU A 335 16.24 -9.68 8.36
C LEU A 335 16.67 -9.28 9.78
N LYS A 336 16.69 -10.22 10.73
CA LYS A 336 17.13 -10.00 12.11
C LYS A 336 18.58 -9.52 12.16
N ASN A 337 19.49 -10.18 11.45
CA ASN A 337 20.91 -9.83 11.39
C ASN A 337 21.12 -8.46 10.72
N TYR A 338 20.41 -8.17 9.64
CA TYR A 338 20.46 -6.85 8.97
C TYR A 338 19.96 -5.72 9.89
N VAL A 339 18.86 -5.96 10.60
CA VAL A 339 18.29 -5.00 11.54
C VAL A 339 19.24 -4.80 12.74
N LEU A 340 19.86 -5.87 13.24
CA LEU A 340 20.83 -5.81 14.31
C LEU A 340 22.07 -4.99 13.93
N SER A 341 22.63 -5.21 12.73
CA SER A 341 23.79 -4.45 12.24
C SER A 341 23.52 -2.95 12.04
N LYS A 342 22.24 -2.57 11.88
CA LYS A 342 21.78 -1.17 11.82
C LYS A 342 21.39 -0.59 13.20
N GLY A 343 21.59 -1.33 14.29
CA GLY A 343 21.29 -0.89 15.65
C GLY A 343 19.81 -0.98 16.02
N GLY A 344 19.11 -2.01 15.53
CA GLY A 344 17.72 -2.30 15.87
C GLY A 344 17.50 -3.77 16.22
N ILE A 345 16.26 -4.11 16.56
CA ILE A 345 15.82 -5.47 16.84
C ILE A 345 14.55 -5.75 16.03
N CYS A 346 14.49 -6.88 15.33
CA CYS A 346 13.26 -7.36 14.72
C CYS A 346 12.47 -8.20 15.73
N LEU A 347 11.25 -7.76 16.04
CA LEU A 347 10.35 -8.36 17.02
C LEU A 347 9.44 -9.44 16.42
N SER A 348 9.35 -9.50 15.08
CA SER A 348 8.59 -10.53 14.38
C SER A 348 9.33 -11.89 14.41
N ASN A 349 8.57 -12.97 14.49
CA ASN A 349 9.06 -14.35 14.62
C ASN A 349 8.73 -15.25 13.42
N VAL A 350 8.07 -14.71 12.39
CA VAL A 350 7.62 -15.44 11.19
C VAL A 350 7.96 -14.59 9.96
N TRP A 351 8.38 -15.24 8.85
CA TRP A 351 8.71 -14.53 7.61
C TRP A 351 7.64 -14.75 6.53
N LEU A 352 6.82 -13.72 6.33
CA LEU A 352 5.73 -13.78 5.37
C LEU A 352 6.11 -13.23 3.97
N GLY A 353 7.27 -12.58 3.83
CA GLY A 353 7.81 -12.10 2.57
C GLY A 353 8.27 -10.64 2.62
N VAL A 354 9.08 -10.24 1.63
CA VAL A 354 9.78 -8.94 1.66
C VAL A 354 8.85 -7.71 1.69
N MET A 355 7.63 -7.84 1.15
CA MET A 355 6.64 -6.78 1.09
C MET A 355 5.75 -6.71 2.34
N GLU A 356 5.81 -7.74 3.19
CA GLU A 356 4.99 -7.83 4.40
C GLU A 356 5.53 -6.91 5.49
N LYS A 357 4.66 -6.55 6.44
CA LYS A 357 5.01 -5.67 7.54
C LYS A 357 5.56 -6.46 8.72
N TYR A 358 6.64 -5.95 9.30
CA TYR A 358 7.33 -6.52 10.44
C TYR A 358 7.48 -5.47 11.54
N LYS A 359 7.51 -5.93 12.79
CA LYS A 359 7.66 -5.07 13.96
C LYS A 359 9.14 -4.95 14.30
N PHE A 360 9.60 -3.72 14.49
CA PHE A 360 10.99 -3.40 14.83
C PHE A 360 11.07 -2.51 16.07
N GLN A 361 12.20 -2.59 16.77
CA GLN A 361 12.58 -1.70 17.86
C GLN A 361 13.95 -1.09 17.58
N CYS A 362 14.13 0.19 17.89
CA CYS A 362 15.39 0.89 17.68
C CYS A 362 16.19 0.86 18.98
N ASN A 363 17.45 0.45 18.95
CA ASN A 363 18.27 0.37 20.16
C ASN A 363 18.69 1.76 20.67
N LEU A 364 18.69 2.78 19.79
CA LEU A 364 19.05 4.15 20.17
C LEU A 364 17.96 4.88 20.95
N CYS A 365 16.68 4.59 20.68
CA CYS A 365 15.58 5.36 21.25
C CYS A 365 14.41 4.55 21.76
N ASN A 366 14.49 3.23 21.69
CA ASN A 366 13.46 2.27 22.08
C ASN A 366 12.10 2.45 21.37
N ASN A 367 12.03 3.29 20.33
CA ASN A 367 10.82 3.43 19.54
C ASN A 367 10.51 2.14 18.80
N LYS A 368 9.29 1.64 18.97
CA LYS A 368 8.74 0.51 18.21
C LYS A 368 8.02 1.04 16.98
N TRP A 369 8.22 0.41 15.83
CA TRP A 369 7.50 0.76 14.61
C TRP A 369 7.27 -0.46 13.73
N GLU A 370 6.41 -0.29 12.74
CA GLU A 370 6.06 -1.34 11.79
C GLU A 370 6.30 -0.84 10.36
N THR A 371 7.02 -1.60 9.56
CA THR A 371 7.25 -1.33 8.13
C THR A 371 7.62 -2.62 7.39
N SER A 372 7.76 -2.57 6.07
CA SER A 372 8.14 -3.75 5.30
C SER A 372 9.64 -4.02 5.29
N ALA A 373 10.02 -5.29 5.19
CA ALA A 373 11.42 -5.70 5.06
C ALA A 373 12.09 -5.04 3.84
N ASN A 374 11.38 -4.90 2.72
CA ASN A 374 11.86 -4.19 1.53
C ASN A 374 12.30 -2.75 1.86
N LYS A 375 11.47 -2.02 2.61
CA LYS A 375 11.80 -0.64 3.01
C LYS A 375 13.01 -0.58 3.92
N ILE A 376 13.15 -1.54 4.84
CA ILE A 376 14.33 -1.65 5.71
C ILE A 376 15.60 -1.88 4.87
N TYR A 377 15.57 -2.83 3.93
CA TYR A 377 16.70 -3.08 3.03
C TYR A 377 17.04 -1.88 2.14
N GLN A 378 16.04 -1.07 1.75
CA GLN A 378 16.21 0.19 1.03
C GLN A 378 16.70 1.36 1.92
N GLY A 379 17.02 1.12 3.20
CA GLY A 379 17.58 2.11 4.11
C GLY A 379 16.55 2.94 4.88
N SER A 380 15.25 2.63 4.77
CA SER A 380 14.27 3.21 5.70
C SER A 380 14.53 2.72 7.12
N TRP A 381 14.49 3.62 8.09
CA TRP A 381 14.83 3.29 9.48
C TRP A 381 13.87 3.93 10.49
N CYS A 382 14.27 3.95 11.77
CA CYS A 382 13.47 4.42 12.89
C CYS A 382 12.86 5.81 12.64
N PRO A 383 11.52 5.94 12.61
CA PRO A 383 10.84 7.21 12.33
C PRO A 383 11.08 8.26 13.42
N SER A 384 11.22 7.84 14.69
CA SER A 384 11.52 8.75 15.81
C SER A 384 12.90 9.40 15.66
N CYS A 385 13.93 8.60 15.34
CA CYS A 385 15.29 9.12 15.10
C CYS A 385 15.33 9.99 13.85
N ALA A 386 14.67 9.57 12.76
CA ALA A 386 14.59 10.36 11.53
C ALA A 386 13.91 11.71 11.78
N ASN A 387 12.82 11.75 12.56
CA ASN A 387 12.13 12.99 12.90
C ASN A 387 12.99 13.91 13.79
N ARG A 388 13.67 13.36 14.80
CA ARG A 388 14.63 14.13 15.63
C ARG A 388 15.73 14.77 14.78
N ASN A 389 16.32 14.00 13.85
CA ASN A 389 17.34 14.51 12.95
C ASN A 389 16.79 15.58 11.98
N ARG A 390 15.57 15.42 11.46
CA ARG A 390 14.91 16.45 10.64
C ARG A 390 14.67 17.73 11.43
N ASN A 391 14.19 17.62 12.67
CA ASN A 391 13.99 18.77 13.56
C ASN A 391 15.30 19.46 13.93
N ARG A 392 16.39 18.71 14.15
CA ARG A 392 17.72 19.30 14.37
C ARG A 392 18.18 20.10 13.15
N LYS A 393 18.01 19.57 11.93
CA LYS A 393 18.35 20.27 10.69
C LYS A 393 17.48 21.50 10.44
N SER A 394 16.18 21.45 10.75
CA SER A 394 15.28 22.60 10.57
C SER A 394 15.51 23.72 11.57
N ARG A 395 16.03 23.40 12.77
CA ARG A 395 16.41 24.37 13.83
C ARG A 395 17.85 24.86 13.74
N ARG A 396 18.58 24.54 12.66
CA ARG A 396 19.93 25.07 12.47
C ARG A 396 19.85 26.59 12.26
N PRO A 397 20.61 27.39 13.04
CA PRO A 397 20.67 28.82 12.82
C PRO A 397 21.23 29.14 11.44
N ILE A 398 20.78 30.27 10.87
CA ILE A 398 21.26 30.76 9.58
C ILE A 398 21.67 32.22 9.70
N LEU A 399 22.73 32.57 8.98
CA LEU A 399 23.29 33.91 8.92
C LEU A 399 22.84 34.58 7.63
N GLN A 400 22.36 35.81 7.77
CA GLN A 400 22.11 36.74 6.67
C GLN A 400 23.31 37.66 6.55
N LYS A 401 23.99 37.62 5.40
CA LYS A 401 25.24 38.34 5.16
C LYS A 401 25.13 39.30 3.98
N THR A 402 25.90 40.38 4.02
CA THR A 402 26.16 41.21 2.84
C THR A 402 27.00 40.45 1.82
N PHE A 403 27.17 41.00 0.62
CA PHE A 403 28.06 40.42 -0.40
C PHE A 403 29.52 40.38 0.04
N ASP A 404 29.94 41.36 0.85
CA ASP A 404 31.29 41.45 1.39
C ASP A 404 31.51 40.49 2.58
N GLY A 405 30.47 39.75 2.98
CA GLY A 405 30.55 38.69 3.99
C GLY A 405 30.23 39.12 5.41
N GLU A 406 29.87 40.39 5.63
CA GLU A 406 29.48 40.90 6.95
C GLU A 406 28.13 40.36 7.39
N VAL A 407 28.03 39.90 8.64
CA VAL A 407 26.78 39.35 9.20
C VAL A 407 25.84 40.50 9.55
N VAL A 408 24.72 40.59 8.85
CA VAL A 408 23.66 41.58 9.07
C VAL A 408 22.73 41.12 10.19
N LYS A 409 22.31 39.85 10.16
CA LYS A 409 21.37 39.29 11.12
C LYS A 409 21.57 37.78 11.27
N SER A 410 21.48 37.29 12.50
CA SER A 410 21.42 35.85 12.78
C SER A 410 19.99 35.43 13.04
N TRP A 411 19.62 34.27 12.51
CA TRP A 411 18.28 33.71 12.62
C TRP A 411 18.33 32.37 13.33
N PRO A 412 17.41 32.10 14.27
CA PRO A 412 17.44 30.84 15.02
C PRO A 412 17.07 29.62 14.16
N SER A 413 16.47 29.83 12.98
CA SER A 413 16.19 28.77 12.00
C SER A 413 15.79 29.34 10.64
N LEU A 414 15.87 28.49 9.60
CA LEU A 414 15.26 28.80 8.30
C LEU A 414 13.77 29.14 8.42
N THR A 415 13.02 28.42 9.26
CA THR A 415 11.58 28.67 9.46
C THR A 415 11.33 30.05 10.05
N ALA A 416 12.20 30.55 10.92
CA ALA A 416 12.09 31.89 11.48
C ALA A 416 12.34 32.97 10.42
N ALA A 417 13.40 32.82 9.61
CA ALA A 417 13.65 33.74 8.50
C ALA A 417 12.53 33.73 7.47
N MET A 418 11.93 32.57 7.19
CA MET A 418 10.81 32.43 6.25
C MET A 418 9.50 33.08 6.71
N LYS A 419 9.40 33.58 7.95
CA LYS A 419 8.27 34.40 8.38
C LYS A 419 8.35 35.82 7.83
N GLU A 420 9.57 36.32 7.64
CA GLU A 420 9.86 37.68 7.16
C GLU A 420 10.25 37.69 5.67
N TYR A 421 10.72 36.55 5.14
CA TYR A 421 11.25 36.42 3.78
C TYR A 421 10.67 35.22 3.04
N SER A 422 10.74 35.23 1.71
CA SER A 422 10.21 34.12 0.92
C SER A 422 11.05 32.84 1.02
N SER A 423 10.47 31.72 0.56
CA SER A 423 11.15 30.41 0.53
C SER A 423 12.40 30.36 -0.37
N ALA A 424 12.68 31.42 -1.14
CA ALA A 424 13.85 31.53 -2.01
C ALA A 424 15.19 31.45 -1.23
N ILE A 425 15.21 31.81 0.06
CA ILE A 425 16.40 31.64 0.93
C ILE A 425 16.91 30.19 0.92
N ARG A 426 16.00 29.21 0.80
CA ARG A 426 16.35 27.78 0.78
C ARG A 426 17.25 27.43 -0.42
N ALA A 427 17.09 28.09 -1.56
CA ALA A 427 17.94 27.89 -2.72
C ALA A 427 19.37 28.41 -2.49
N CYS A 428 19.51 29.53 -1.76
CA CYS A 428 20.81 30.06 -1.36
C CYS A 428 21.55 29.14 -0.40
N LEU A 429 20.86 28.65 0.64
CA LEU A 429 21.45 27.71 1.61
C LEU A 429 21.84 26.35 0.99
N GLN A 430 21.29 26.01 -0.19
CA GLN A 430 21.63 24.82 -0.96
C GLN A 430 22.71 25.08 -2.01
N GLY A 431 23.25 26.30 -2.10
CA GLY A 431 24.24 26.69 -3.11
C GLY A 431 23.69 26.78 -4.53
N LYS A 432 22.36 26.75 -4.71
CA LYS A 432 21.72 26.81 -6.04
C LYS A 432 21.64 28.23 -6.58
N THR A 433 21.59 29.22 -5.70
CA THR A 433 21.56 30.65 -6.05
C THR A 433 22.53 31.42 -5.16
N LYS A 434 23.22 32.41 -5.70
CA LYS A 434 24.23 33.18 -4.95
C LYS A 434 23.63 34.06 -3.85
N GLN A 435 22.43 34.60 -4.08
CA GLN A 435 21.77 35.51 -3.15
C GLN A 435 20.24 35.42 -3.22
N SER A 436 19.58 35.94 -2.18
CA SER A 436 18.13 36.11 -2.10
C SER A 436 17.80 37.36 -1.29
N HIS A 437 16.90 38.20 -1.82
CA HIS A 437 16.52 39.49 -1.23
C HIS A 437 17.71 40.45 -0.97
N GLY A 438 18.76 40.38 -1.79
CA GLY A 438 19.96 41.23 -1.64
C GLY A 438 21.01 40.72 -0.65
N TYR A 439 20.81 39.53 -0.07
CA TYR A 439 21.71 38.96 0.93
C TYR A 439 22.22 37.57 0.53
N VAL A 440 23.41 37.24 1.02
CA VAL A 440 23.98 35.89 1.00
C VAL A 440 23.53 35.16 2.27
N TRP A 441 23.05 33.92 2.13
CA TRP A 441 22.51 33.15 3.24
C TRP A 441 23.35 31.89 3.46
N THR A 442 23.86 31.71 4.68
CA THR A 442 24.67 30.55 5.05
C THR A 442 24.18 29.93 6.36
N TYR A 443 24.43 28.64 6.58
CA TYR A 443 24.24 28.07 7.92
C TYR A 443 25.28 28.62 8.88
N ASP A 444 24.87 28.86 10.12
CA ASP A 444 25.82 29.13 11.18
C ASP A 444 26.46 27.80 11.62
N ASN A 445 27.78 27.71 11.48
CA ASN A 445 28.55 26.51 11.79
C ASN A 445 29.37 26.68 13.08
N SER A 446 29.09 27.70 13.89
CA SER A 446 29.76 27.92 15.18
C SER A 446 29.70 26.72 16.15
N ASP A 447 28.72 25.83 15.96
CA ASP A 447 28.48 24.65 16.80
C ASP A 447 29.00 23.32 16.19
N ILE A 448 29.81 23.37 15.12
CA ILE A 448 30.46 22.20 14.53
C ILE A 448 31.95 22.24 14.90
N GLN A 449 32.23 21.92 16.16
CA GLN A 449 33.54 21.41 16.62
C GLN A 449 33.36 19.98 17.11
#